data_AF-A0A0F9IW18-F1
#
_entry.id   AF-A0A0F9IW18-F1
#
_cell.length_a   1.000
_cell.length_b   1.000
_cell.length_c   1.000
_cell.angle_alpha   90.00
_cell.angle_beta   90.00
_cell.angle_gamma   90.00
#
_symmetry.space_group_name_H-M   'P 1'
#
loop_
_entity.id
_entity.type
_entity.pdbx_description
1 polymer ?
#
loop_
_entity_poly.entity_id
_entity_poly.type
_entity_poly.pdbx_seq_one_letter_code
_entity_poly.pdbx_strand_id
1 'polypeptide(L)' 'MGVNLKDRNFLETPERVARFYVEMFRPKETEWATFPEDYSDFILLKDHKIHSLCPHHLLPVEFTVAVAYVPDGRVL' A
#
# COMPACT_ATOMS: atom_id res chain seq x y z
N MET A 1 -7.58 23.82 14.64
CA MET A 1 -8.74 22.94 14.91
C MET A 1 -9.40 23.20 16.27
N GLY A 2 -8.74 23.83 17.26
CA GLY A 2 -9.41 24.28 18.49
C GLY A 2 -9.92 23.16 19.41
N VAL A 3 -9.47 21.91 19.19
CA VAL A 3 -9.89 20.74 19.94
C VAL A 3 -9.19 20.63 21.30
N ASN A 4 -9.89 20.12 22.30
CA ASN A 4 -9.33 19.86 23.63
C ASN A 4 -8.60 18.50 23.64
N LEU A 5 -7.27 18.50 23.73
CA LEU A 5 -6.47 17.27 23.78
C LEU A 5 -6.68 16.43 25.04
N LYS A 6 -7.28 17.00 26.10
CA LYS A 6 -7.62 16.27 27.33
C LYS A 6 -8.97 15.57 27.24
N ASP A 7 -9.75 15.82 26.19
CA ASP A 7 -10.97 15.08 25.93
C ASP A 7 -10.61 13.60 25.71
N ARG A 8 -11.36 12.70 26.36
CA ARG A 8 -11.14 11.25 26.28
C ARG A 8 -11.11 10.73 24.85
N ASN A 9 -11.81 11.38 23.92
CA ASN A 9 -11.83 11.00 22.50
C ASN A 9 -10.50 11.32 21.79
N PHE A 10 -9.76 12.32 22.27
CA PHE A 10 -8.54 12.82 21.62
C PHE A 10 -7.23 12.41 22.31
N LEU A 11 -7.26 11.92 23.56
CA LEU A 11 -6.07 11.57 24.34
C LEU A 11 -5.06 10.72 23.55
N GLU A 12 -5.55 9.69 22.85
CA GLU A 12 -4.73 8.75 22.08
C GLU A 12 -4.58 9.15 20.60
N THR A 13 -5.27 10.20 20.14
CA THR A 13 -5.24 10.60 18.73
C THR A 13 -3.82 10.91 18.23
N PRO A 14 -2.96 11.62 18.98
CA PRO A 14 -1.59 11.87 18.54
C PRO A 14 -0.80 10.58 18.25
N GLU A 15 -0.90 9.58 19.13
CA GLU A 15 -0.20 8.31 18.96
C GLU A 15 -0.75 7.52 17.76
N ARG A 16 -2.08 7.46 17.60
CA ARG A 16 -2.71 6.78 16.45
C ARG A 16 -2.32 7.42 15.12
N VAL A 17 -2.28 8.74 15.06
CA VAL A 17 -1.88 9.49 13.86
C VAL A 17 -0.40 9.26 13.55
N ALA A 18 0.48 9.28 14.55
CA ALA A 18 1.89 8.98 14.36
C ALA A 18 2.10 7.56 13.83
N ARG A 19 1.42 6.57 14.43
CA ARG A 19 1.47 5.17 13.98
C ARG A 19 0.96 4.99 12.55
N PHE A 20 -0.13 5.66 12.18
CA PHE A 20 -0.65 5.65 10.80
C PHE A 20 0.42 6.08 9.78
N TYR A 21 1.13 7.18 10.05
CA TYR A 21 2.18 7.64 9.13
C TYR A 21 3.37 6.67 9.08
N VAL A 22 3.77 6.10 10.22
CA VAL A 22 4.82 5.07 10.26
C VAL A 22 4.42 3.87 9.40
N GLU A 23 3.19 3.38 9.53
CA GLU A 23 2.69 2.24 8.75
C GLU A 23 2.60 2.54 7.25
N MET A 24 2.16 3.73 6.87
CA MET A 24 2.03 4.14 5.47
C MET A 24 3.37 4.32 4.74
N PHE A 25 4.40 4.80 5.45
CA PHE A 25 5.71 5.07 4.83
C PHE A 25 6.75 3.97 5.05
N ARG A 26 6.47 3.00 5.92
CA ARG A 26 7.40 1.88 6.14
C ARG A 26 7.34 0.92 4.95
N PRO A 27 8.46 0.65 4.27
CA PRO A 27 8.49 -0.40 3.26
C PRO A 27 8.16 -1.73 3.92
N LYS A 28 7.23 -2.48 3.32
CA LYS A 28 6.94 -3.84 3.74
C LYS A 28 7.94 -4.78 3.08
N GLU A 29 8.71 -5.49 3.88
CA GLU A 29 9.42 -6.67 3.39
C GLU A 29 8.37 -7.73 3.04
N THR A 30 8.53 -8.37 1.90
CA THR A 30 7.63 -9.42 1.43
C THR A 30 8.48 -10.50 0.79
N GLU A 31 8.27 -11.74 1.22
CA GLU A 31 8.82 -12.91 0.55
C GLU A 31 7.87 -13.33 -0.57
N TRP A 32 8.41 -13.45 -1.77
CA TRP A 32 7.63 -13.80 -2.96
C TRP A 32 7.69 -15.32 -3.18
N ALA A 33 6.53 -15.93 -3.39
CA ALA A 33 6.46 -17.30 -3.88
C ALA A 33 6.67 -17.28 -5.40
N THR A 34 7.42 -18.24 -5.94
CA THR A 34 7.60 -18.36 -7.39
C THR A 34 7.49 -19.82 -7.83
N PHE A 35 6.97 -20.05 -9.03
CA PHE A 35 6.73 -21.39 -9.56
C PHE A 35 7.33 -21.51 -10.97
N PRO A 36 7.91 -22.67 -11.35
CA PRO A 36 8.39 -22.88 -12.71
C PRO A 36 7.22 -22.90 -13.70
N GLU A 37 7.37 -22.23 -14.85
CA GLU A 37 6.33 -22.11 -15.88
C GLU A 37 6.98 -21.83 -17.24
N ASP A 38 6.47 -22.45 -18.31
CA ASP A 38 6.98 -22.31 -19.69
C ASP A 38 5.98 -21.55 -20.60
N TYR A 39 5.08 -20.81 -19.95
CA TYR A 39 4.09 -19.97 -20.60
C TYR A 39 4.76 -18.73 -21.22
N SER A 40 4.53 -18.51 -22.51
CA SER A 40 5.18 -17.46 -23.32
C SER A 40 4.29 -16.25 -23.63
N ASP A 41 3.04 -16.27 -23.19
CA ASP A 41 2.15 -15.12 -23.25
C ASP A 41 2.22 -14.30 -21.94
N PHE A 42 1.61 -13.12 -21.96
CA PHE A 42 1.61 -12.24 -20.79
C PHE A 42 0.62 -12.69 -19.71
N ILE A 43 0.99 -12.45 -18.46
CA ILE A 43 0.12 -12.51 -17.28
C ILE A 43 -0.31 -11.08 -16.96
N LEU A 44 -1.61 -10.89 -16.69
CA LEU A 44 -2.20 -9.59 -16.33
C LEU A 44 -2.94 -9.67 -14.99
N LEU A 45 -2.45 -8.91 -14.02
CA LEU A 45 -3.21 -8.51 -12.85
C LEU A 45 -3.91 -7.18 -13.16
N LYS A 46 -5.24 -7.18 -13.19
CA LYS A 46 -6.05 -5.98 -13.43
C LYS A 46 -6.92 -5.65 -12.24
N ASP A 47 -7.46 -4.43 -12.23
CA ASP A 47 -8.40 -3.94 -11.23
C ASP A 47 -7.84 -4.00 -9.79
N HIS A 48 -6.50 -3.92 -9.64
CA HIS A 48 -5.85 -3.97 -8.34
C HIS A 48 -5.90 -2.60 -7.67
N LYS A 49 -6.45 -2.54 -6.46
CA LYS A 49 -6.53 -1.30 -5.68
C LYS A 49 -5.28 -1.12 -4.83
N ILE A 50 -4.66 0.05 -4.95
CA ILE A 50 -3.57 0.47 -4.07
C ILE A 50 -3.96 1.76 -3.34
N HIS A 51 -3.53 1.86 -2.09
CA HIS A 51 -3.76 3.01 -1.23
C HIS A 51 -2.42 3.66 -0.90
N SER A 52 -2.34 4.98 -1.01
CA SER A 52 -1.16 5.76 -0.67
C SER A 52 -1.53 7.15 -0.15
N LEU A 53 -0.54 8.03 -0.01
CA LEU A 53 -0.70 9.42 0.37
C LEU A 53 -0.18 10.33 -0.76
N CYS A 54 -0.92 11.37 -1.11
CA CYS A 54 -0.42 12.42 -2.00
C CYS A 54 0.78 13.11 -1.33
N PRO A 55 1.97 13.16 -1.97
CA PRO A 55 3.17 13.67 -1.31
C PRO A 55 3.10 15.17 -0.99
N HIS A 56 2.28 15.93 -1.72
CA HIS A 56 2.16 17.38 -1.53
C HIS A 56 1.27 17.76 -0.34
N HIS A 57 0.26 16.94 -0.06
CA HIS A 57 -0.80 17.28 0.91
C HIS A 57 -0.96 16.25 2.03
N LEU A 58 -0.28 15.10 1.92
CA LEU A 58 -0.38 13.97 2.83
C LEU A 58 -1.82 13.47 3.03
N LEU A 59 -2.65 13.63 1.99
CA LEU A 59 -4.02 13.15 1.95
C LEU A 59 -4.09 11.76 1.29
N PRO A 60 -4.99 10.87 1.75
CA PRO A 60 -5.21 9.57 1.12
C PRO A 60 -5.54 9.66 -0.36
N VAL A 61 -4.94 8.77 -1.15
CA VAL A 61 -5.26 8.56 -2.57
C VAL A 61 -5.45 7.07 -2.80
N GLU A 62 -6.48 6.72 -3.56
CA GLU A 62 -6.72 5.37 -4.07
C GLU A 62 -6.40 5.35 -5.57
N PHE A 63 -5.64 4.36 -6.01
CA PHE A 63 -5.41 4.10 -7.43
C PHE A 63 -5.93 2.72 -7.79
N THR A 64 -6.49 2.60 -9.00
CA THR A 64 -6.71 1.30 -9.65
C THR A 64 -5.58 1.09 -10.65
N VAL A 65 -4.79 0.03 -10.45
CA VAL A 65 -3.62 -0.27 -11.26
C VAL A 65 -3.78 -1.63 -11.95
N ALA A 66 -3.08 -1.76 -13.07
CA ALA A 66 -2.89 -3.01 -13.77
C ALA A 66 -1.38 -3.27 -13.89
N VAL A 67 -0.98 -4.54 -13.70
CA VAL A 67 0.40 -5.00 -13.85
C VAL A 67 0.38 -6.15 -14.84
N ALA A 68 1.22 -6.05 -15.87
CA ALA A 68 1.40 -7.11 -16.86
C ALA A 68 2.88 -7.44 -17.03
N TYR A 69 3.20 -8.73 -17.17
CA TYR A 69 4.55 -9.19 -17.46
C TYR A 69 4.51 -10.50 -18.26
N VAL A 70 5.59 -10.82 -18.96
CA VAL A 70 5.79 -12.12 -19.61
C VAL A 70 6.75 -12.94 -18.73
N PRO A 71 6.35 -14.14 -18.26
CA PRO A 71 7.23 -15.01 -17.48
C PRO A 71 8.48 -15.45 -18.27
N ASP A 72 9.59 -15.68 -17.55
CA ASP A 72 10.82 -16.27 -18.10
C ASP A 72 11.23 -17.47 -17.25
N GLY A 73 10.69 -18.64 -17.59
CA GLY A 73 10.90 -19.90 -16.86
C GLY A 73 10.27 -19.97 -15.47
N ARG A 74 9.78 -18.86 -14.90
CA ARG A 74 9.06 -18.80 -13.63
C ARG A 74 7.99 -17.70 -13.60
N VAL A 75 6.90 -17.98 -12.88
CA VAL A 75 5.89 -16.98 -12.48
C VAL A 75 6.17 -16.45 -11.06
N LEU A 76 5.77 -15.20 -10.85
CA LEU A 76 5.76 -14.48 -9.57
C LEU A 76 4.45 -14.70 -8.80
#